data_AF-A0A7W9BNQ9-F1
#
_entry.id   AF-A0A7W9BNQ9-F1
#
_cell.length_a   1.000
_cell.length_b   1.000
_cell.length_c   1.000
_cell.angle_alpha   90.00
_cell.angle_beta   90.00
_cell.angle_gamma   90.00
#
_symmetry.space_group_name_H-M   'P 1'
#
loop_
_entity.id
_entity.type
_entity.pdbx_description
1 polymer ?
#
loop_
_entity_poly.entity_id
_entity_poly.type
_entity_poly.pdbx_seq_one_letter_code
_entity_poly.pdbx_strand_id
1 'polypeptide(L)'
;MEMDKAQLHAQKIAFAPDWAQDTSIHYPQELSALLDADGSLQIYGVFDGTRRAAVRGLNDLDTLALEIDATPLFNPDTAEGEAGPWLLSFGRGQGAQAAVLRDHFCKFHGQGVGILLLTTASTAEIRSHLRGLVKVARDPETTSMVFFRYWDPIVANEFLPSLATQPDRLERFLFTQDGSPVHFLSEQSPDEMNAFHLSGRATRTGVRKYFSLAACDAPVMDRIARIGLGHNLSRWLARDYPDDLFAGASVNALGPYILREGARYGFTRQDEYSYLGHLMVHLGGWFHQSGQTPTLTAILESDVKAKQVPLRAAFSDAWAGSYRAVARNWSERLIADPRLITTTEDCGTLTPDRQLLADCLEAHIPVDRQGPFRQLWKKSQGPLAALGAPEAHWARLAFLSLFWGYKFYEDPFLGRSHPPQSAADWNTLCNEFWKALIDG
;
A
#
# COMPACT_ATOMS: atom_id res chain seq x y z
N MET A 1 -40.86 12.59 -21.95
CA MET A 1 -39.53 12.38 -22.53
C MET A 1 -38.56 12.42 -21.36
N GLU A 2 -38.30 11.27 -20.74
CA GLU A 2 -37.34 11.18 -19.64
C GLU A 2 -35.96 11.56 -20.19
N MET A 3 -35.36 12.63 -19.65
CA MET A 3 -33.96 12.92 -19.90
C MET A 3 -33.15 11.75 -19.37
N ASP A 4 -32.42 11.10 -20.29
CA ASP A 4 -31.45 10.05 -19.97
C ASP A 4 -30.49 10.61 -18.92
N LYS A 5 -30.61 10.11 -17.68
CA LYS A 5 -29.75 10.59 -16.59
C LYS A 5 -28.35 10.13 -16.89
N ALA A 6 -27.42 11.07 -16.95
CA ALA A 6 -26.01 10.79 -17.15
C ALA A 6 -25.53 9.80 -16.06
N GLN A 7 -25.02 8.62 -16.47
CA GLN A 7 -24.58 7.55 -15.58
C GLN A 7 -23.06 7.43 -15.64
N LEU A 8 -22.43 7.30 -14.46
CA LEU A 8 -21.02 6.94 -14.35
C LEU A 8 -20.86 5.46 -14.69
N HIS A 9 -19.99 5.17 -15.66
CA HIS A 9 -19.52 3.83 -15.93
C HIS A 9 -18.07 3.72 -15.44
N ALA A 10 -17.85 2.78 -14.51
CA ALA A 10 -16.52 2.38 -14.05
C ALA A 10 -16.22 1.00 -14.61
N GLN A 11 -15.23 0.93 -15.50
CA GLN A 11 -14.77 -0.32 -16.09
C GLN A 11 -13.37 -0.64 -15.57
N LYS A 12 -13.15 -1.88 -15.17
CA LYS A 12 -11.81 -2.38 -14.85
C LYS A 12 -11.11 -2.80 -16.15
N ILE A 13 -9.87 -2.37 -16.31
CA ILE A 13 -8.98 -2.77 -17.40
C ILE A 13 -7.84 -3.56 -16.75
N ALA A 14 -7.70 -4.82 -17.13
CA ALA A 14 -6.60 -5.66 -16.67
C ALA A 14 -5.39 -5.52 -17.59
N PHE A 15 -4.20 -5.65 -17.02
CA PHE A 15 -2.92 -5.54 -17.70
C PHE A 15 -2.13 -6.83 -17.53
N ALA A 16 -1.49 -7.29 -18.60
CA ALA A 16 -0.48 -8.34 -18.53
C ALA A 16 0.91 -7.67 -18.47
N PRO A 17 1.79 -8.03 -17.52
CA PRO A 17 3.09 -7.38 -17.30
C PRO A 17 4.14 -7.59 -18.42
N ASP A 18 3.77 -8.23 -19.52
CA ASP A 18 4.63 -8.77 -20.58
C ASP A 18 5.28 -7.70 -21.48
N TRP A 19 4.99 -6.41 -21.26
CA TRP A 19 5.41 -5.28 -22.10
C TRP A 19 6.92 -5.03 -22.21
N ALA A 20 7.72 -5.62 -21.32
CA ALA A 20 9.17 -5.48 -21.37
C ALA A 20 9.82 -6.22 -22.57
N GLN A 21 9.11 -7.17 -23.21
CA GLN A 21 9.69 -8.05 -24.22
C GLN A 21 9.20 -7.80 -25.66
N ASP A 22 8.14 -7.01 -25.86
CA ASP A 22 7.59 -6.74 -27.19
C ASP A 22 7.87 -5.29 -27.64
N THR A 23 8.39 -5.15 -28.85
CA THR A 23 8.69 -3.84 -29.46
C THR A 23 7.47 -3.23 -30.17
N SER A 24 6.42 -4.02 -30.36
CA SER A 24 5.14 -3.57 -30.87
C SER A 24 4.26 -3.05 -29.73
N ILE A 25 3.59 -1.93 -29.95
CA ILE A 25 2.70 -1.32 -28.95
C ILE A 25 1.40 -2.12 -28.96
N HIS A 26 1.37 -3.22 -28.22
CA HIS A 26 0.10 -3.85 -27.88
C HIS A 26 -0.43 -3.15 -26.62
N TYR A 27 -1.26 -2.13 -26.85
CA TYR A 27 -2.14 -1.64 -25.79
C TYR A 27 -2.92 -2.82 -25.20
N PRO A 28 -3.36 -2.78 -23.93
CA PRO A 28 -4.38 -3.69 -23.45
C PRO A 28 -5.53 -3.69 -24.45
N GLN A 29 -6.09 -4.86 -24.71
CA GLN A 29 -7.14 -5.01 -25.72
C GLN A 29 -8.30 -4.04 -25.48
N GLU A 30 -8.60 -3.73 -24.22
CA GLU A 30 -9.62 -2.79 -23.78
C GLU A 30 -9.25 -1.33 -24.07
N LEU A 31 -7.98 -0.94 -23.88
CA LEU A 31 -7.50 0.40 -24.23
C LEU A 31 -7.44 0.58 -25.75
N SER A 32 -6.99 -0.45 -26.48
CA SER A 32 -7.05 -0.45 -27.95
C SER A 32 -8.50 -0.33 -28.42
N ALA A 33 -9.40 -1.13 -27.87
CA ALA A 33 -10.81 -1.09 -28.22
C ALA A 33 -11.44 0.29 -27.99
N LEU A 34 -11.08 0.98 -26.90
CA LEU A 34 -11.52 2.36 -26.66
C LEU A 34 -10.98 3.33 -27.72
N LEU A 35 -9.70 3.24 -28.06
CA LEU A 35 -9.05 4.09 -29.07
C LEU A 35 -9.51 3.81 -30.51
N ASP A 36 -9.86 2.55 -30.79
CA ASP A 36 -10.30 2.08 -32.11
C ASP A 36 -11.79 2.35 -32.35
N ALA A 37 -12.61 2.30 -31.29
CA ALA A 37 -14.05 2.56 -31.37
C ALA A 37 -14.36 4.01 -31.78
N ASP A 38 -13.60 4.97 -31.25
CA ASP A 38 -13.71 6.38 -31.59
C ASP A 38 -12.36 6.86 -32.11
N GLY A 39 -12.13 6.66 -33.40
CA GLY A 39 -10.87 6.95 -34.08
C GLY A 39 -10.41 8.42 -34.06
N SER A 40 -11.07 9.26 -33.27
CA SER A 40 -10.68 10.65 -32.98
C SER A 40 -10.05 10.85 -31.60
N LEU A 41 -10.15 9.88 -30.69
CA LEU A 41 -9.60 9.97 -29.34
C LEU A 41 -8.07 10.13 -29.32
N GLN A 42 -7.61 11.05 -28.49
CA GLN A 42 -6.21 11.29 -28.17
C GLN A 42 -5.93 10.84 -26.73
N ILE A 43 -4.70 10.39 -26.49
CA ILE A 43 -4.19 10.00 -25.18
C ILE A 43 -3.40 11.17 -24.60
N TYR A 44 -3.72 11.51 -23.36
CA TYR A 44 -2.95 12.44 -22.54
C TYR A 44 -2.50 11.78 -21.24
N GLY A 45 -1.38 12.22 -20.69
CA GLY A 45 -0.93 11.85 -19.34
C GLY A 45 -0.90 13.07 -18.42
N VAL A 46 -1.37 12.91 -17.19
CA VAL A 46 -1.20 13.92 -16.14
C VAL A 46 -0.30 13.34 -15.06
N PHE A 47 0.98 13.72 -15.06
CA PHE A 47 2.00 13.15 -14.17
C PHE A 47 2.48 14.13 -13.13
N ASP A 48 2.66 13.63 -11.92
CA ASP A 48 3.21 14.36 -10.80
C ASP A 48 4.75 14.41 -10.89
N GLY A 49 5.31 15.61 -11.12
CA GLY A 49 6.76 15.78 -11.29
C GLY A 49 7.56 15.29 -10.09
N THR A 50 7.05 15.50 -8.87
CA THR A 50 7.70 15.03 -7.65
C THR A 50 7.73 13.50 -7.56
N ARG A 51 6.59 12.83 -7.81
CA ARG A 51 6.55 11.36 -7.78
C ARG A 51 7.38 10.74 -8.90
N ARG A 52 7.35 11.34 -10.09
CA ARG A 52 8.17 10.88 -11.21
C ARG A 52 9.66 10.99 -10.91
N ALA A 53 10.09 12.11 -10.33
CA ALA A 53 11.47 12.30 -9.89
C ALA A 53 11.88 11.30 -8.81
N ALA A 54 10.98 10.95 -7.87
CA ALA A 54 11.25 9.95 -6.85
C ALA A 54 11.48 8.54 -7.42
N VAL A 55 10.81 8.18 -8.52
CA VAL A 55 10.99 6.88 -9.19
C VAL A 55 12.22 6.88 -10.10
N ARG A 56 12.41 7.92 -10.91
CA ARG A 56 13.51 8.00 -11.90
C ARG A 56 14.84 8.46 -11.30
N GLY A 57 14.82 9.08 -10.12
CA GLY A 57 15.95 9.76 -9.48
C GLY A 57 16.17 11.21 -9.94
N LEU A 58 15.47 11.66 -10.98
CA LEU A 58 15.50 13.04 -11.48
C LEU A 58 14.18 13.40 -12.18
N ASN A 59 13.83 14.69 -12.21
CA ASN A 59 12.69 15.17 -12.98
C ASN A 59 13.12 15.36 -14.46
N ASP A 60 12.62 14.51 -15.35
CA ASP A 60 12.92 14.53 -16.79
C ASP A 60 11.82 15.20 -17.64
N LEU A 61 10.79 15.77 -17.00
CA LEU A 61 9.63 16.33 -17.70
C LEU A 61 9.99 17.53 -18.58
N ASP A 62 10.93 18.37 -18.14
CA ASP A 62 11.48 19.46 -18.96
C ASP A 62 12.24 18.94 -20.20
N THR A 63 12.91 17.79 -20.06
CA THR A 63 13.59 17.15 -21.19
C THR A 63 12.58 16.56 -22.17
N LEU A 64 11.53 15.92 -21.66
CA LEU A 64 10.44 15.39 -22.48
C LEU A 64 9.70 16.49 -23.23
N ALA A 65 9.61 17.70 -22.68
CA ALA A 65 9.03 18.86 -23.37
C ALA A 65 9.78 19.27 -24.65
N LEU A 66 11.01 18.80 -24.84
CA LEU A 66 11.77 18.97 -26.09
C LEU A 66 11.39 17.94 -27.17
N GLU A 67 10.82 16.80 -26.78
CA GLU A 67 10.50 15.67 -27.67
C GLU A 67 9.01 15.56 -27.99
N ILE A 68 8.16 15.88 -27.00
CA ILE A 68 6.70 15.81 -27.08
C ILE A 68 6.07 17.06 -26.48
N ASP A 69 4.80 17.31 -26.77
CA ASP A 69 4.03 18.38 -26.14
C ASP A 69 3.78 18.05 -24.66
N ALA A 70 4.67 18.52 -23.80
CA ALA A 70 4.62 18.38 -22.36
C ALA A 70 4.64 19.77 -21.71
N THR A 71 3.65 20.06 -20.86
CA THR A 71 3.53 21.38 -20.22
C THR A 71 3.11 21.28 -18.75
N PRO A 72 3.65 22.13 -17.87
CA PRO A 72 3.18 22.20 -16.49
C PRO A 72 1.75 22.76 -16.45
N LEU A 73 0.93 22.16 -15.59
CA LEU A 73 -0.40 22.68 -15.26
C LEU A 73 -0.34 23.79 -14.23
N PHE A 74 0.74 23.91 -13.47
CA PHE A 74 0.99 25.08 -12.62
C PHE A 74 1.69 26.17 -13.42
N ASN A 75 2.07 27.27 -12.78
CA ASN A 75 2.77 28.34 -13.48
C ASN A 75 4.20 27.86 -13.82
N PRO A 76 4.61 27.90 -15.10
CA PRO A 76 6.00 27.64 -15.47
C PRO A 76 6.90 28.67 -14.76
N ASP A 77 8.16 28.32 -14.52
CA ASP A 77 9.17 29.15 -13.83
C ASP A 77 8.99 29.31 -12.31
N THR A 78 8.20 28.42 -11.70
CA THR A 78 8.11 28.32 -10.23
C THR A 78 8.54 26.94 -9.78
N ALA A 79 9.07 26.81 -8.56
CA ALA A 79 9.34 25.49 -7.96
C ALA A 79 8.08 24.61 -7.91
N GLU A 80 6.90 25.23 -7.78
CA GLU A 80 5.61 24.54 -7.89
C GLU A 80 5.35 24.03 -9.33
N GLY A 81 5.76 24.78 -10.35
CA GLY A 81 5.70 24.40 -11.77
C GLY A 81 6.54 23.16 -12.09
N GLU A 82 7.75 23.08 -11.53
CA GLU A 82 8.63 21.92 -11.69
C GLU A 82 8.09 20.70 -10.93
N ALA A 83 7.65 20.89 -9.69
CA ALA A 83 7.23 19.80 -8.80
C ALA A 83 5.77 19.33 -9.01
N GLY A 84 4.93 20.16 -9.63
CA GLY A 84 3.49 19.97 -9.78
C GLY A 84 3.10 18.98 -10.90
N PRO A 85 1.80 18.93 -11.26
CA PRO A 85 1.33 18.07 -12.32
C PRO A 85 1.65 18.64 -13.71
N TRP A 86 2.09 17.76 -14.60
CA TRP A 86 2.39 18.03 -16.00
C TRP A 86 1.41 17.32 -16.91
N LEU A 87 0.96 18.01 -17.95
CA LEU A 87 0.16 17.43 -19.03
C LEU A 87 1.08 17.05 -20.18
N LEU A 88 1.06 15.79 -20.58
CA LEU A 88 1.76 15.24 -21.73
C LEU A 88 0.74 14.84 -22.79
N SER A 89 0.92 15.28 -24.02
CA SER A 89 0.14 14.84 -25.18
C SER A 89 0.85 13.69 -25.87
N PHE A 90 0.24 12.51 -25.81
CA PHE A 90 0.72 11.32 -26.53
C PHE A 90 0.08 11.17 -27.92
N GLY A 91 -0.91 12.01 -28.23
CA GLY A 91 -1.70 11.89 -29.45
C GLY A 91 -2.34 10.51 -29.56
N ARG A 92 -2.15 9.82 -30.69
CA ARG A 92 -2.58 8.42 -30.89
C ARG A 92 -1.48 7.39 -30.59
N GLY A 93 -0.41 7.80 -29.90
CA GLY A 93 0.72 6.96 -29.53
C GLY A 93 1.51 6.44 -30.73
N GLN A 94 2.09 7.36 -31.51
CA GLN A 94 3.02 7.04 -32.61
C GLN A 94 4.38 7.71 -32.36
N GLY A 95 5.44 7.27 -33.03
CA GLY A 95 6.75 7.93 -33.00
C GLY A 95 7.36 8.11 -31.59
N ALA A 96 7.81 9.31 -31.26
CA ALA A 96 8.38 9.63 -29.95
C ALA A 96 7.35 9.49 -28.82
N GLN A 97 6.09 9.88 -29.07
CA GLN A 97 5.00 9.77 -28.10
C GLN A 97 4.76 8.32 -27.66
N ALA A 98 4.79 7.39 -28.62
CA ALA A 98 4.72 5.96 -28.37
C ALA A 98 5.84 5.47 -27.43
N ALA A 99 7.07 5.91 -27.69
CA ALA A 99 8.22 5.51 -26.90
C ALA A 99 8.11 6.00 -25.44
N VAL A 100 7.66 7.24 -25.23
CA VAL A 100 7.45 7.82 -23.89
C VAL A 100 6.29 7.11 -23.16
N LEU A 101 5.20 6.82 -23.87
CA LEU A 101 4.07 6.09 -23.28
C LEU A 101 4.45 4.66 -22.87
N ARG A 102 5.27 3.97 -23.67
CA ARG A 102 5.86 2.68 -23.30
C ARG A 102 6.79 2.80 -22.09
N ASP A 103 7.66 3.80 -22.05
CA ASP A 103 8.53 4.06 -20.90
C ASP A 103 7.70 4.28 -19.61
N HIS A 104 6.55 4.95 -19.74
CA HIS A 104 5.57 5.09 -18.66
C HIS A 104 5.09 3.75 -18.13
N PHE A 105 4.57 2.93 -19.02
CA PHE A 105 4.03 1.63 -18.65
C PHE A 105 5.08 0.67 -18.09
N CYS A 106 6.31 0.69 -18.60
CA CYS A 106 7.36 -0.20 -18.12
C CYS A 106 8.00 0.23 -16.80
N LYS A 107 8.05 1.54 -16.48
CA LYS A 107 8.82 2.06 -15.33
C LYS A 107 8.00 2.76 -14.27
N PHE A 108 6.91 3.41 -14.66
CA PHE A 108 6.16 4.34 -13.82
C PHE A 108 4.76 3.83 -13.46
N HIS A 109 4.22 2.88 -14.22
CA HIS A 109 3.01 2.17 -13.84
C HIS A 109 3.24 1.32 -12.58
N GLY A 110 2.25 1.21 -11.72
CA GLY A 110 2.39 0.59 -10.40
C GLY A 110 2.95 1.52 -9.32
N GLN A 111 3.42 2.72 -9.70
CA GLN A 111 4.11 3.66 -8.81
C GLN A 111 3.25 4.88 -8.44
N GLY A 112 2.00 4.94 -8.93
CA GLY A 112 1.08 6.03 -8.62
C GLY A 112 1.55 7.41 -9.10
N VAL A 113 2.31 7.46 -10.20
CA VAL A 113 2.95 8.70 -10.72
C VAL A 113 1.93 9.65 -11.37
N GLY A 114 0.77 9.17 -11.79
CA GLY A 114 -0.27 10.00 -12.36
C GLY A 114 -1.43 9.22 -12.97
N ILE A 115 -2.22 9.90 -13.79
CA ILE A 115 -3.36 9.31 -14.51
C ILE A 115 -3.19 9.48 -16.02
N LEU A 116 -3.90 8.67 -16.80
CA LEU A 116 -4.07 8.88 -18.24
C LEU A 116 -5.48 9.39 -18.54
N LEU A 117 -5.62 10.12 -19.62
CA LEU A 117 -6.90 10.66 -20.09
C LEU A 117 -7.10 10.31 -21.56
N LEU A 118 -8.33 9.96 -21.94
CA LEU A 118 -8.74 9.86 -23.34
C LEU A 118 -9.77 10.95 -23.63
N THR A 119 -9.58 11.72 -24.69
CA THR A 119 -10.53 12.77 -25.10
C THR A 119 -10.35 13.15 -26.55
N THR A 120 -11.38 13.74 -27.15
CA THR A 120 -11.34 14.38 -28.46
C THR A 120 -11.02 15.88 -28.36
N ALA A 121 -10.95 16.43 -27.14
CA ALA A 121 -10.62 17.82 -26.89
C ALA A 121 -9.21 18.16 -27.35
N SER A 122 -9.00 19.41 -27.79
CA SER A 122 -7.66 19.92 -28.10
C SER A 122 -6.78 20.00 -26.84
N THR A 123 -5.45 19.98 -27.00
CA THR A 123 -4.51 20.15 -25.88
C THR A 123 -4.80 21.42 -25.07
N ALA A 124 -5.13 22.52 -25.74
CA ALA A 124 -5.42 23.79 -25.07
C ALA A 124 -6.69 23.70 -24.19
N GLU A 125 -7.73 23.04 -24.69
CA GLU A 125 -8.98 22.84 -23.96
C GLU A 125 -8.80 21.91 -22.76
N ILE A 126 -8.15 20.75 -22.95
CA ILE A 126 -7.91 19.82 -21.84
C ILE A 126 -7.00 20.47 -20.78
N ARG A 127 -5.99 21.24 -21.18
CA ARG A 127 -5.15 22.00 -20.24
C ARG A 127 -5.95 23.01 -19.43
N SER A 128 -6.82 23.79 -20.09
CA SER A 128 -7.69 24.76 -19.44
C SER A 128 -8.64 24.10 -18.43
N HIS A 129 -9.29 23.01 -18.87
CA HIS A 129 -10.17 22.17 -18.05
C HIS A 129 -9.49 21.67 -16.78
N LEU A 130 -8.34 21.01 -16.95
CA LEU A 130 -7.56 20.42 -15.85
C LEU A 130 -7.06 21.48 -14.86
N ARG A 131 -6.60 22.64 -15.34
CA ARG A 131 -6.22 23.77 -14.47
C ARG A 131 -7.38 24.25 -13.58
N GLY A 132 -8.60 24.18 -14.08
CA GLY A 132 -9.82 24.51 -13.32
C GLY A 132 -10.11 23.56 -12.16
N LEU A 133 -9.49 22.36 -12.14
CA LEU A 133 -9.67 21.33 -11.11
C LEU A 133 -8.57 21.34 -10.05
N VAL A 134 -7.47 22.07 -10.28
CA VAL A 134 -6.32 22.12 -9.36
C VAL A 134 -6.66 22.83 -8.06
N LYS A 135 -7.28 24.01 -8.13
CA LYS A 135 -7.63 24.83 -6.96
C LYS A 135 -9.14 24.81 -6.80
N VAL A 136 -9.60 24.23 -5.69
CA VAL A 136 -11.02 24.06 -5.38
C VAL A 136 -11.37 24.76 -4.07
N ALA A 137 -12.60 25.24 -3.95
CA ALA A 137 -13.08 25.81 -2.69
C ALA A 137 -13.28 24.68 -1.66
N ARG A 138 -12.82 24.89 -0.42
CA ARG A 138 -12.92 23.89 0.65
C ARG A 138 -14.36 23.60 1.05
N ASP A 139 -15.22 24.60 0.95
CA ASP A 139 -16.66 24.49 1.07
C ASP A 139 -17.31 25.60 0.21
N PRO A 140 -18.63 25.54 -0.04
CA PRO A 140 -19.29 26.52 -0.92
C PRO A 140 -19.38 27.94 -0.33
N GLU A 141 -19.19 28.08 0.98
CA GLU A 141 -19.42 29.33 1.73
C GLU A 141 -18.12 30.05 2.10
N THR A 142 -16.97 29.38 2.05
CA THR A 142 -15.66 29.96 2.36
C THR A 142 -14.90 30.36 1.11
N THR A 143 -14.07 31.39 1.27
CA THR A 143 -13.08 31.82 0.26
C THR A 143 -11.80 31.00 0.31
N SER A 144 -11.75 29.96 1.16
CA SER A 144 -10.54 29.16 1.35
C SER A 144 -10.38 28.16 0.19
N MET A 145 -9.27 28.28 -0.51
CA MET A 145 -8.93 27.41 -1.64
C MET A 145 -7.92 26.35 -1.20
N VAL A 146 -8.11 25.13 -1.66
CA VAL A 146 -7.20 24.01 -1.43
C VAL A 146 -6.76 23.40 -2.76
N PHE A 147 -5.57 22.81 -2.77
CA PHE A 147 -5.11 22.02 -3.91
C PHE A 147 -5.78 20.66 -3.91
N PHE A 148 -6.50 20.35 -4.97
CA PHE A 148 -7.12 19.05 -5.18
C PHE A 148 -6.30 18.23 -6.17
N ARG A 149 -5.61 17.22 -5.65
CA ARG A 149 -4.69 16.37 -6.42
C ARG A 149 -5.45 15.30 -7.22
N TYR A 150 -6.36 15.72 -8.11
CA TYR A 150 -7.16 14.79 -8.91
C TYR A 150 -6.32 13.85 -9.80
N TRP A 151 -5.06 14.21 -10.07
CA TRP A 151 -4.10 13.41 -10.82
C TRP A 151 -3.42 12.31 -9.98
N ASP A 152 -3.66 12.29 -8.68
CA ASP A 152 -3.22 11.20 -7.82
C ASP A 152 -4.17 10.00 -8.00
N PRO A 153 -3.68 8.81 -8.39
CA PRO A 153 -4.56 7.66 -8.61
C PRO A 153 -5.42 7.29 -7.41
N ILE A 154 -4.92 7.48 -6.18
CA ILE A 154 -5.71 7.24 -4.95
C ILE A 154 -6.91 8.20 -4.91
N VAL A 155 -6.69 9.47 -5.24
CA VAL A 155 -7.76 10.48 -5.26
C VAL A 155 -8.77 10.14 -6.35
N ALA A 156 -8.32 9.84 -7.57
CA ALA A 156 -9.20 9.53 -8.69
C ALA A 156 -10.07 8.29 -8.40
N ASN A 157 -9.47 7.21 -7.92
CA ASN A 157 -10.17 5.94 -7.66
C ASN A 157 -11.16 6.02 -6.50
N GLU A 158 -10.92 6.86 -5.50
CA GLU A 158 -11.84 6.98 -4.35
C GLU A 158 -12.86 8.10 -4.56
N PHE A 159 -12.45 9.24 -5.11
CA PHE A 159 -13.29 10.42 -5.21
C PHE A 159 -14.29 10.35 -6.36
N LEU A 160 -13.89 9.93 -7.57
CA LEU A 160 -14.80 9.92 -8.72
C LEU A 160 -16.01 8.98 -8.50
N PRO A 161 -15.84 7.74 -7.98
CA PRO A 161 -16.98 6.89 -7.66
C PRO A 161 -17.91 7.49 -6.59
N SER A 162 -17.38 8.27 -5.63
CA SER A 162 -18.19 8.92 -4.61
C SER A 162 -19.17 9.96 -5.18
N LEU A 163 -18.90 10.45 -6.40
CA LEU A 163 -19.75 11.40 -7.11
C LEU A 163 -20.81 10.74 -8.02
N ALA A 164 -20.90 9.40 -8.05
CA ALA A 164 -21.80 8.69 -8.98
C ALA A 164 -23.29 9.11 -8.86
N THR A 165 -23.72 9.53 -7.68
CA THR A 165 -25.09 10.02 -7.43
C THR A 165 -25.26 11.53 -7.63
N GLN A 166 -24.19 12.23 -8.03
CA GLN A 166 -24.09 13.68 -8.19
C GLN A 166 -23.63 14.03 -9.62
N PRO A 167 -24.46 13.78 -10.65
CA PRO A 167 -24.06 13.88 -12.05
C PRO A 167 -23.52 15.28 -12.41
N ASP A 168 -24.13 16.35 -11.90
CA ASP A 168 -23.67 17.73 -12.07
C ASP A 168 -22.21 17.97 -11.62
N ARG A 169 -21.77 17.26 -10.57
CA ARG A 169 -20.41 17.39 -10.04
C ARG A 169 -19.45 16.51 -10.81
N LEU A 170 -19.91 15.33 -11.22
CA LEU A 170 -19.12 14.40 -12.03
C LEU A 170 -18.86 14.92 -13.44
N GLU A 171 -19.83 15.62 -14.06
CA GLU A 171 -19.65 16.30 -15.35
C GLU A 171 -18.48 17.30 -15.32
N ARG A 172 -18.17 17.88 -14.16
CA ARG A 172 -17.04 18.80 -14.03
C ARG A 172 -15.68 18.13 -14.18
N PHE A 173 -15.61 16.81 -13.99
CA PHE A 173 -14.40 16.04 -14.24
C PHE A 173 -14.41 15.46 -15.65
N LEU A 174 -15.53 14.85 -16.05
CA LEU A 174 -15.62 13.98 -17.22
C LEU A 174 -16.10 14.68 -18.50
N PHE A 175 -16.34 16.00 -18.46
CA PHE A 175 -16.56 16.83 -19.65
C PHE A 175 -15.78 18.13 -19.54
N THR A 176 -15.14 18.55 -20.63
CA THR A 176 -14.48 19.87 -20.77
C THR A 176 -15.51 21.01 -20.82
N GLN A 177 -15.05 22.27 -20.92
CA GLN A 177 -15.94 23.43 -20.98
C GLN A 177 -16.70 23.49 -22.31
N ASP A 178 -16.08 23.05 -23.39
CA ASP A 178 -16.73 22.91 -24.71
C ASP A 178 -17.68 21.69 -24.80
N GLY A 179 -17.70 20.84 -23.77
CA GLY A 179 -18.57 19.66 -23.69
C GLY A 179 -17.98 18.39 -24.29
N SER A 180 -16.71 18.39 -24.67
CA SER A 180 -15.99 17.18 -25.08
C SER A 180 -15.86 16.21 -23.90
N PRO A 181 -16.11 14.90 -24.11
CA PRO A 181 -15.98 13.89 -23.05
C PRO A 181 -14.50 13.68 -22.68
N VAL A 182 -14.26 13.38 -21.40
CA VAL A 182 -12.95 13.04 -20.86
C VAL A 182 -13.07 11.72 -20.11
N HIS A 183 -12.37 10.70 -20.58
CA HIS A 183 -12.26 9.42 -19.91
C HIS A 183 -11.04 9.46 -18.98
N PHE A 184 -11.24 9.21 -17.69
CA PHE A 184 -10.16 9.12 -16.71
C PHE A 184 -9.71 7.68 -16.57
N LEU A 185 -8.43 7.42 -16.81
CA LEU A 185 -7.80 6.13 -16.61
C LEU A 185 -6.85 6.25 -15.41
N SER A 186 -7.17 5.57 -14.32
CA SER A 186 -6.44 5.65 -13.06
C SER A 186 -5.94 4.27 -12.64
N GLU A 187 -4.67 4.19 -12.27
CA GLU A 187 -4.06 2.97 -11.76
C GLU A 187 -4.70 2.54 -10.43
N GLN A 188 -5.18 1.29 -10.36
CA GLN A 188 -5.70 0.65 -9.15
C GLN A 188 -4.66 -0.26 -8.50
N SER A 189 -3.88 -0.96 -9.34
CA SER A 189 -2.80 -1.86 -8.96
C SER A 189 -1.77 -1.95 -10.10
N PRO A 190 -0.61 -2.61 -9.92
CA PRO A 190 0.37 -2.81 -10.99
C PRO A 190 -0.19 -3.49 -12.25
N ASP A 191 -1.29 -4.24 -12.11
CA ASP A 191 -1.89 -5.02 -13.21
C ASP A 191 -3.34 -4.56 -13.51
N GLU A 192 -3.81 -3.45 -12.94
CA GLU A 192 -5.21 -3.02 -13.08
C GLU A 192 -5.35 -1.49 -13.11
N MET A 193 -6.15 -0.97 -14.05
CA MET A 193 -6.63 0.42 -14.06
C MET A 193 -8.15 0.47 -14.05
N ASN A 194 -8.69 1.53 -13.43
CA ASN A 194 -10.08 1.92 -13.57
C ASN A 194 -10.23 2.95 -14.70
N ALA A 195 -11.18 2.71 -15.57
CA ALA A 195 -11.64 3.66 -16.58
C ALA A 195 -12.98 4.28 -16.13
N PHE A 196 -12.98 5.58 -15.86
CA PHE A 196 -14.15 6.36 -15.51
C PHE A 196 -14.60 7.20 -16.69
N HIS A 197 -15.86 6.99 -17.10
CA HIS A 197 -16.47 7.78 -18.17
C HIS A 197 -17.96 7.97 -17.92
N LEU A 198 -18.52 8.98 -18.57
CA LEU A 198 -19.91 9.38 -18.41
C LEU A 198 -20.64 9.18 -19.73
N SER A 199 -21.71 8.39 -19.74
CA SER A 199 -22.53 8.23 -20.94
C SER A 199 -23.43 9.46 -21.16
N GLY A 200 -23.66 9.81 -22.43
CA GLY A 200 -24.55 10.92 -22.81
C GLY A 200 -23.78 12.18 -23.23
N ARG A 201 -24.42 13.35 -23.04
CA ARG A 201 -23.86 14.65 -23.40
C ARG A 201 -23.79 15.55 -22.17
N ALA A 202 -22.79 16.43 -22.14
CA ALA A 202 -22.70 17.46 -21.10
C ALA A 202 -23.99 18.27 -21.04
N THR A 203 -24.57 18.40 -19.85
CA THR A 203 -25.75 19.25 -19.65
C THR A 203 -25.36 20.72 -19.45
N ARG A 204 -24.09 21.00 -19.11
CA ARG A 204 -23.57 22.35 -18.87
C ARG A 204 -22.26 22.61 -19.61
N THR A 205 -22.30 23.40 -20.68
CA THR A 205 -21.12 23.92 -21.40
C THR A 205 -20.85 25.39 -21.06
N GLY A 206 -19.63 25.87 -21.28
CA GLY A 206 -19.20 27.25 -21.03
C GLY A 206 -18.47 27.48 -19.69
N VAL A 207 -18.42 28.75 -19.24
CA VAL A 207 -17.68 29.14 -18.04
C VAL A 207 -18.28 28.50 -16.78
N ARG A 208 -17.49 27.67 -16.10
CA ARG A 208 -17.90 27.00 -14.86
C ARG A 208 -17.31 27.71 -13.66
N LYS A 209 -18.11 27.88 -12.60
CA LYS A 209 -17.59 28.27 -11.27
C LYS A 209 -16.57 27.22 -10.80
N TYR A 210 -15.62 27.62 -9.95
CA TYR A 210 -14.68 26.69 -9.31
C TYR A 210 -15.39 25.46 -8.74
N PHE A 211 -14.73 24.30 -8.82
CA PHE A 211 -15.18 23.14 -8.07
C PHE A 211 -15.11 23.44 -6.57
N SER A 212 -16.09 22.94 -5.83
CA SER A 212 -16.17 23.10 -4.38
C SER A 212 -16.41 21.74 -3.76
N LEU A 213 -15.65 21.45 -2.72
CA LEU A 213 -15.91 20.31 -1.87
C LEU A 213 -17.18 20.60 -1.06
N ALA A 214 -17.94 19.55 -0.78
CA ALA A 214 -19.14 19.59 0.04
C ALA A 214 -18.91 18.83 1.34
N ALA A 215 -19.73 19.07 2.36
CA ALA A 215 -19.64 18.35 3.63
C ALA A 215 -19.75 16.81 3.46
N CYS A 216 -20.48 16.36 2.43
CA CYS A 216 -20.59 14.94 2.10
C CYS A 216 -19.29 14.32 1.57
N ASP A 217 -18.30 15.12 1.18
CA ASP A 217 -17.00 14.63 0.68
C ASP A 217 -16.02 14.32 1.80
N ALA A 218 -16.25 14.80 3.02
CA ALA A 218 -15.30 14.61 4.13
C ALA A 218 -14.94 13.14 4.39
N PRO A 219 -15.89 12.17 4.40
CA PRO A 219 -15.55 10.76 4.60
C PRO A 219 -14.66 10.16 3.51
N VAL A 220 -14.81 10.58 2.24
CA VAL A 220 -13.96 10.10 1.15
C VAL A 220 -12.58 10.74 1.21
N MET A 221 -12.47 12.01 1.59
CA MET A 221 -11.19 12.68 1.81
C MET A 221 -10.40 12.05 2.97
N ASP A 222 -11.07 11.67 4.06
CA ASP A 222 -10.46 10.94 5.17
C ASP A 222 -9.96 9.56 4.74
N ARG A 223 -10.72 8.86 3.89
CA ARG A 223 -10.30 7.57 3.32
C ARG A 223 -9.06 7.71 2.44
N ILE A 224 -9.06 8.67 1.53
CA ILE A 224 -7.91 9.00 0.66
C ILE A 224 -6.67 9.27 1.53
N ALA A 225 -6.81 10.11 2.56
CA ALA A 225 -5.71 10.42 3.47
C ALA A 225 -5.18 9.18 4.20
N ARG A 226 -6.07 8.28 4.63
CA ARG A 226 -5.68 7.00 5.27
C ARG A 226 -4.95 6.06 4.30
N ILE A 227 -5.43 5.90 3.07
CA ILE A 227 -4.74 5.06 2.06
C ILE A 227 -3.34 5.63 1.77
N GLY A 228 -3.26 6.95 1.54
CA GLY A 228 -1.99 7.64 1.30
C GLY A 228 -1.02 7.49 2.47
N LEU A 229 -1.49 7.62 3.72
CA LEU A 229 -0.67 7.37 4.90
C LEU A 229 -0.18 5.92 4.96
N GLY A 230 -1.02 4.94 4.59
CA GLY A 230 -0.64 3.53 4.52
C GLY A 230 0.51 3.30 3.54
N HIS A 231 0.40 3.84 2.32
CA HIS A 231 1.47 3.76 1.32
C HIS A 231 2.76 4.47 1.79
N ASN A 232 2.63 5.60 2.49
CA ASN A 232 3.78 6.30 3.06
C ASN A 232 4.50 5.46 4.11
N LEU A 233 3.75 4.77 4.97
CA LEU A 233 4.31 3.86 5.98
C LEU A 233 5.01 2.67 5.33
N SER A 234 4.41 2.04 4.33
CA SER A 234 5.03 0.93 3.60
C SER A 234 6.34 1.38 2.92
N ARG A 235 6.34 2.52 2.23
CA ARG A 235 7.56 3.07 1.60
C ARG A 235 8.63 3.43 2.62
N TRP A 236 8.23 4.00 3.76
CA TRP A 236 9.15 4.28 4.86
C TRP A 236 9.80 3.01 5.38
N LEU A 237 9.03 1.94 5.59
CA LEU A 237 9.55 0.64 6.03
C LEU A 237 10.56 0.08 5.02
N ALA A 238 10.20 0.06 3.73
CA ALA A 238 11.08 -0.46 2.67
C ALA A 238 12.40 0.32 2.53
N ARG A 239 12.40 1.61 2.90
CA ARG A 239 13.58 2.48 2.79
C ARG A 239 14.48 2.39 4.03
N ASP A 240 13.90 2.37 5.22
CA ASP A 240 14.63 2.56 6.48
C ASP A 240 14.97 1.22 7.18
N TYR A 241 14.36 0.11 6.76
CA TYR A 241 14.61 -1.22 7.34
C TYR A 241 15.18 -2.19 6.31
N PRO A 242 16.16 -3.02 6.69
CA PRO A 242 16.64 -4.13 5.87
C PRO A 242 15.54 -5.15 5.51
N ASP A 243 15.60 -5.70 4.29
CA ASP A 243 14.61 -6.64 3.75
C ASP A 243 14.53 -7.97 4.52
N ASP A 244 15.63 -8.42 5.12
CA ASP A 244 15.72 -9.65 5.92
C ASP A 244 14.81 -9.63 7.15
N LEU A 245 14.51 -8.43 7.69
CA LEU A 245 13.58 -8.28 8.82
C LEU A 245 12.14 -8.64 8.46
N PHE A 246 11.80 -8.74 7.18
CA PHE A 246 10.46 -9.02 6.70
C PHE A 246 10.25 -10.45 6.22
N ALA A 247 11.27 -11.32 6.22
CA ALA A 247 11.18 -12.73 5.84
C ALA A 247 10.35 -12.99 4.54
N GLY A 248 10.55 -12.15 3.52
CA GLY A 248 9.82 -12.24 2.24
C GLY A 248 8.41 -11.63 2.24
N ALA A 249 8.01 -10.90 3.28
CA ALA A 249 6.76 -10.19 3.29
C ALA A 249 6.68 -9.11 2.21
N SER A 250 5.49 -8.92 1.66
CA SER A 250 5.21 -7.74 0.85
C SER A 250 5.15 -6.51 1.75
N VAL A 251 6.21 -5.71 1.75
CA VAL A 251 6.29 -4.47 2.55
C VAL A 251 5.13 -3.52 2.24
N ASN A 252 4.61 -3.56 1.00
CA ASN A 252 3.44 -2.80 0.58
C ASN A 252 2.19 -3.07 1.43
N ALA A 253 2.02 -4.30 1.95
CA ALA A 253 0.89 -4.69 2.78
C ALA A 253 1.02 -4.24 4.25
N LEU A 254 2.21 -3.84 4.71
CA LEU A 254 2.47 -3.57 6.13
C LEU A 254 1.89 -2.24 6.61
N GLY A 255 1.92 -1.19 5.78
CA GLY A 255 1.33 0.11 6.10
C GLY A 255 -0.16 0.02 6.45
N PRO A 256 -1.01 -0.57 5.59
CA PRO A 256 -2.43 -0.81 5.90
C PRO A 256 -2.65 -1.62 7.19
N TYR A 257 -1.81 -2.63 7.45
CA TYR A 257 -1.86 -3.40 8.69
C TYR A 257 -1.59 -2.54 9.93
N ILE A 258 -0.52 -1.75 9.91
CA ILE A 258 -0.15 -0.81 11.00
C ILE A 258 -1.28 0.18 11.26
N LEU A 259 -1.88 0.73 10.20
CA LEU A 259 -3.01 1.66 10.34
C LEU A 259 -4.21 1.02 11.02
N ARG A 260 -4.55 -0.20 10.64
CA ARG A 260 -5.67 -0.94 11.23
C ARG A 260 -5.45 -1.20 12.72
N GLU A 261 -4.26 -1.68 13.10
CA GLU A 261 -3.96 -1.95 14.50
C GLU A 261 -3.82 -0.66 15.32
N GLY A 262 -3.16 0.38 14.80
CA GLY A 262 -3.05 1.67 15.49
C GLY A 262 -4.41 2.36 15.67
N ALA A 263 -5.33 2.22 14.72
CA ALA A 263 -6.69 2.75 14.84
C ALA A 263 -7.47 2.12 16.00
N ARG A 264 -7.25 0.83 16.30
CA ARG A 264 -7.84 0.16 17.48
C ARG A 264 -7.40 0.79 18.80
N TYR A 265 -6.22 1.41 18.81
CA TYR A 265 -5.64 2.11 19.96
C TYR A 265 -5.81 3.64 19.88
N GLY A 266 -6.67 4.13 18.98
CA GLY A 266 -7.00 5.56 18.89
C GLY A 266 -5.90 6.45 18.31
N PHE A 267 -4.98 5.89 17.52
CA PHE A 267 -3.90 6.67 16.92
C PHE A 267 -4.46 7.66 15.89
N THR A 268 -3.94 8.89 15.89
CA THR A 268 -4.42 9.95 14.99
C THR A 268 -3.31 10.60 14.19
N ARG A 269 -2.05 10.45 14.60
CA ARG A 269 -0.91 11.11 13.98
C ARG A 269 0.02 10.13 13.29
N GLN A 270 0.65 10.59 12.20
CA GLN A 270 1.62 9.79 11.44
C GLN A 270 2.79 9.28 12.31
N ASP A 271 3.31 10.10 13.23
CA ASP A 271 4.43 9.71 14.11
C ASP A 271 4.06 8.60 15.09
N GLU A 272 2.80 8.53 15.53
CA GLU A 272 2.27 7.40 16.30
C GLU A 272 2.29 6.12 15.46
N TYR A 273 1.74 6.15 14.25
CA TYR A 273 1.72 4.98 13.36
C TYR A 273 3.11 4.52 12.96
N SER A 274 4.02 5.44 12.61
CA SER A 274 5.42 5.10 12.31
C SER A 274 6.10 4.42 13.50
N TYR A 275 5.86 4.90 14.72
CA TYR A 275 6.45 4.27 15.90
C TYR A 275 5.82 2.91 16.22
N LEU A 276 4.52 2.72 15.98
CA LEU A 276 3.90 1.39 16.05
C LEU A 276 4.54 0.41 15.05
N GLY A 277 4.78 0.86 13.81
CA GLY A 277 5.49 0.08 12.81
C GLY A 277 6.88 -0.34 13.28
N HIS A 278 7.65 0.59 13.87
CA HIS A 278 8.96 0.28 14.47
C HIS A 278 8.86 -0.81 15.55
N LEU A 279 7.87 -0.72 16.45
CA LEU A 279 7.64 -1.73 17.47
C LEU A 279 7.29 -3.09 16.86
N MET A 280 6.45 -3.13 15.82
CA MET A 280 6.05 -4.36 15.14
C MET A 280 7.20 -5.06 14.42
N VAL A 281 8.10 -4.30 13.76
CA VAL A 281 9.31 -4.86 13.15
C VAL A 281 10.15 -5.60 14.19
N HIS A 282 10.41 -4.98 15.34
CA HIS A 282 11.30 -5.57 16.34
C HIS A 282 10.63 -6.62 17.22
N LEU A 283 9.39 -6.39 17.64
CA LEU A 283 8.69 -7.23 18.63
C LEU A 283 7.73 -8.25 18.03
N GLY A 284 7.51 -8.20 16.70
CA GLY A 284 6.53 -8.98 15.94
C GLY A 284 5.24 -8.21 15.70
N GLY A 285 4.54 -8.49 14.59
CA GLY A 285 3.30 -7.81 14.21
C GLY A 285 2.21 -7.85 15.28
N TRP A 286 2.17 -8.95 16.03
CA TRP A 286 1.18 -9.19 17.10
C TRP A 286 1.70 -8.97 18.52
N PHE A 287 2.80 -8.22 18.71
CA PHE A 287 3.44 -8.06 20.03
C PHE A 287 2.46 -7.59 21.11
N HIS A 288 1.55 -6.68 20.78
CA HIS A 288 0.58 -6.09 21.69
C HIS A 288 -0.44 -7.11 22.23
N GLN A 289 -0.65 -8.22 21.52
CA GLN A 289 -1.51 -9.33 21.96
C GLN A 289 -0.74 -10.41 22.73
N SER A 290 0.59 -10.43 22.66
CA SER A 290 1.42 -11.45 23.30
C SER A 290 1.41 -11.38 24.84
N GLY A 291 1.10 -10.22 25.42
CA GLY A 291 1.21 -9.99 26.87
C GLY A 291 2.63 -10.09 27.43
N GLN A 292 3.65 -10.14 26.55
CA GLN A 292 5.07 -10.15 26.90
C GLN A 292 5.63 -8.73 27.10
N THR A 293 4.89 -7.71 26.70
CA THR A 293 5.28 -6.30 26.77
C THR A 293 4.21 -5.48 27.49
N PRO A 294 3.86 -5.83 28.74
CA PRO A 294 2.71 -5.27 29.45
C PRO A 294 2.79 -3.74 29.58
N THR A 295 3.98 -3.17 29.76
CA THR A 295 4.18 -1.72 29.80
C THR A 295 3.78 -1.05 28.47
N LEU A 296 4.16 -1.63 27.34
CA LEU A 296 3.78 -1.10 26.02
C LEU A 296 2.27 -1.27 25.79
N THR A 297 1.71 -2.43 26.12
CA THR A 297 0.27 -2.68 26.01
C THR A 297 -0.54 -1.68 26.85
N ALA A 298 -0.12 -1.40 28.10
CA ALA A 298 -0.76 -0.41 28.96
C ALA A 298 -0.71 1.01 28.36
N ILE A 299 0.39 1.39 27.70
CA ILE A 299 0.48 2.68 27.01
C ILE A 299 -0.48 2.72 25.80
N LEU A 300 -0.53 1.64 25.01
CA LEU A 300 -1.44 1.52 23.86
C LEU A 300 -2.91 1.64 24.28
N GLU A 301 -3.29 1.01 25.39
CA GLU A 301 -4.66 0.98 25.93
C GLU A 301 -5.05 2.24 26.72
N SER A 302 -4.08 3.09 27.08
CA SER A 302 -4.34 4.34 27.81
C SER A 302 -5.07 5.39 26.95
N ASP A 303 -5.54 6.48 27.56
CA ASP A 303 -6.09 7.65 26.84
C ASP A 303 -5.04 8.74 26.56
N VAL A 304 -3.76 8.48 26.83
CA VAL A 304 -2.67 9.45 26.62
C VAL A 304 -2.58 9.83 25.14
N LYS A 305 -2.58 11.13 24.85
CA LYS A 305 -2.33 11.66 23.49
C LYS A 305 -0.85 11.55 23.14
N ALA A 306 -0.54 11.51 21.85
CA ALA A 306 0.84 11.42 21.39
C ALA A 306 1.56 10.21 22.00
N LYS A 307 0.98 9.03 21.79
CA LYS A 307 1.45 7.76 22.36
C LYS A 307 2.88 7.40 21.97
N GLN A 308 3.39 7.95 20.85
CA GLN A 308 4.77 7.73 20.41
C GLN A 308 5.80 8.14 21.46
N VAL A 309 5.53 9.16 22.27
CA VAL A 309 6.49 9.65 23.29
C VAL A 309 6.67 8.63 24.43
N PRO A 310 5.61 8.23 25.15
CA PRO A 310 5.76 7.22 26.20
C PRO A 310 6.14 5.84 25.65
N LEU A 311 5.66 5.45 24.45
CA LEU A 311 6.10 4.20 23.82
C LEU A 311 7.61 4.20 23.58
N ARG A 312 8.17 5.32 23.10
CA ARG A 312 9.62 5.44 22.87
C ARG A 312 10.43 5.36 24.15
N ALA A 313 9.96 6.00 25.22
CA ALA A 313 10.62 5.92 26.52
C ALA A 313 10.63 4.48 27.08
N ALA A 314 9.56 3.72 26.87
CA ALA A 314 9.42 2.36 27.39
C ALA A 314 10.07 1.27 26.51
N PHE A 315 10.45 1.59 25.26
CA PHE A 315 10.87 0.57 24.30
C PHE A 315 12.14 -0.19 24.69
N SER A 316 13.20 0.49 25.15
CA SER A 316 14.47 -0.18 25.48
C SER A 316 14.30 -1.26 26.55
N ASP A 317 13.52 -0.94 27.59
CA ASP A 317 13.26 -1.88 28.69
C ASP A 317 12.37 -3.03 28.22
N ALA A 318 11.34 -2.71 27.43
CA ALA A 318 10.46 -3.71 26.84
C ALA A 318 11.21 -4.67 25.90
N TRP A 319 12.16 -4.15 25.10
CA TRP A 319 13.02 -4.96 24.24
C TRP A 319 13.93 -5.86 25.08
N ALA A 320 14.66 -5.31 26.05
CA ALA A 320 15.59 -6.06 26.89
C ALA A 320 14.90 -7.19 27.70
N GLY A 321 13.64 -6.98 28.08
CA GLY A 321 12.80 -7.98 28.75
C GLY A 321 12.05 -8.94 27.81
N SER A 322 12.10 -8.71 26.49
CA SER A 322 11.34 -9.51 25.53
C SER A 322 11.95 -10.89 25.30
N TYR A 323 11.09 -11.87 25.00
CA TYR A 323 11.50 -13.21 24.58
C TYR A 323 12.39 -13.16 23.32
N ARG A 324 12.19 -12.22 22.39
CA ARG A 324 13.00 -12.07 21.17
C ARG A 324 14.43 -11.63 21.48
N ALA A 325 14.64 -10.68 22.38
CA ALA A 325 15.98 -10.28 22.78
C ALA A 325 16.74 -11.43 23.44
N VAL A 326 16.05 -12.23 24.26
CA VAL A 326 16.65 -13.42 24.85
C VAL A 326 16.88 -14.50 23.78
N ALA A 327 15.90 -14.80 22.93
CA ALA A 327 16.03 -15.81 21.88
C ALA A 327 17.21 -15.50 20.96
N ARG A 328 17.41 -14.23 20.59
CA ARG A 328 18.56 -13.77 19.81
C ARG A 328 19.91 -14.06 20.49
N ASN A 329 19.99 -13.97 21.81
CA ASN A 329 21.23 -14.21 22.54
C ASN A 329 21.58 -15.70 22.68
N TRP A 330 20.61 -16.59 22.50
CA TRP A 330 20.76 -18.04 22.74
C TRP A 330 20.40 -18.91 21.53
N SER A 331 19.97 -18.31 20.42
CA SER A 331 19.47 -19.01 19.23
C SER A 331 20.51 -19.96 18.66
N GLU A 332 21.75 -19.52 18.47
CA GLU A 332 22.84 -20.36 17.95
C GLU A 332 23.03 -21.64 18.76
N ARG A 333 23.00 -21.54 20.10
CA ARG A 333 23.18 -22.69 21.00
C ARG A 333 21.96 -23.61 21.00
N LEU A 334 20.76 -23.02 20.97
CA LEU A 334 19.52 -23.77 20.89
C LEU A 334 19.46 -24.56 19.58
N ILE A 335 19.67 -23.89 18.43
CA ILE A 335 19.60 -24.49 17.09
C ILE A 335 20.66 -25.58 16.91
N ALA A 336 21.84 -25.43 17.50
CA ALA A 336 22.91 -26.42 17.44
C ALA A 336 22.66 -27.68 18.29
N ASP A 337 21.60 -27.73 19.11
CA ASP A 337 21.31 -28.89 19.95
C ASP A 337 20.77 -30.06 19.09
N PRO A 338 21.51 -31.18 18.96
CA PRO A 338 21.13 -32.28 18.08
C PRO A 338 19.82 -32.96 18.50
N ARG A 339 19.40 -32.79 19.76
CA ARG A 339 18.14 -33.34 20.26
C ARG A 339 16.93 -32.70 19.59
N LEU A 340 17.05 -31.45 19.11
CA LEU A 340 15.96 -30.74 18.44
C LEU A 340 15.63 -31.31 17.06
N ILE A 341 16.51 -32.14 16.49
CA ILE A 341 16.43 -32.58 15.11
C ILE A 341 16.00 -34.05 15.02
N THR A 342 14.95 -34.31 14.25
CA THR A 342 14.61 -35.66 13.81
C THR A 342 15.24 -35.94 12.45
N THR A 343 16.09 -36.97 12.39
CA THR A 343 16.83 -37.38 11.18
C THR A 343 15.94 -38.21 10.26
N THR A 344 15.10 -37.55 9.47
CA THR A 344 14.35 -38.22 8.40
C THR A 344 14.70 -37.70 6.99
N GLU A 345 15.29 -36.50 6.85
CA GLU A 345 15.66 -35.90 5.56
C GLU A 345 16.91 -34.98 5.70
N ASP A 346 17.54 -34.61 4.56
CA ASP A 346 18.84 -33.89 4.44
C ASP A 346 18.90 -32.51 5.15
N CYS A 347 17.77 -31.97 5.56
CA CYS A 347 17.65 -30.83 6.47
C CYS A 347 16.74 -31.27 7.61
N GLY A 348 17.33 -31.74 8.72
CA GLY A 348 16.54 -32.43 9.74
C GLY A 348 15.38 -31.58 10.29
N THR A 349 14.26 -32.23 10.58
CA THR A 349 13.01 -31.57 10.97
C THR A 349 12.98 -31.30 12.47
N LEU A 350 12.30 -30.22 12.89
CA LEU A 350 12.11 -29.94 14.31
C LEU A 350 11.28 -31.04 14.97
N THR A 351 11.80 -31.63 16.05
CA THR A 351 11.11 -32.67 16.80
C THR A 351 9.72 -32.23 17.27
N PRO A 352 8.69 -33.10 17.17
CA PRO A 352 7.38 -32.85 17.77
C PRO A 352 7.36 -33.08 19.28
N ASP A 353 8.42 -33.65 19.88
CA ASP A 353 8.44 -34.01 21.29
C ASP A 353 8.45 -32.78 22.19
N ARG A 354 7.30 -32.52 22.82
CA ARG A 354 7.11 -31.39 23.74
C ARG A 354 8.07 -31.42 24.92
N GLN A 355 8.33 -32.58 25.51
CA GLN A 355 9.20 -32.67 26.68
C GLN A 355 10.62 -32.36 26.29
N LEU A 356 11.09 -32.93 25.18
CA LEU A 356 12.42 -32.65 24.66
C LEU A 356 12.60 -31.16 24.35
N LEU A 357 11.63 -30.52 23.67
CA LEU A 357 11.69 -29.08 23.38
C LEU A 357 11.77 -28.24 24.65
N ALA A 358 11.02 -28.61 25.70
CA ALA A 358 11.08 -27.94 27.00
C ALA A 358 12.44 -28.14 27.68
N ASP A 359 12.97 -29.37 27.70
CA ASP A 359 14.26 -29.70 28.29
C ASP A 359 15.42 -28.97 27.59
N CYS A 360 15.34 -28.81 26.26
CA CYS A 360 16.31 -28.00 25.50
C CYS A 360 16.26 -26.53 25.89
N LEU A 361 15.06 -25.94 26.02
CA LEU A 361 14.93 -24.56 26.48
C LEU A 361 15.51 -24.37 27.89
N GLU A 362 15.24 -25.30 28.80
CA GLU A 362 15.73 -25.23 30.18
C GLU A 362 17.24 -25.42 30.30
N ALA A 363 17.83 -26.25 29.43
CA ALA A 363 19.27 -26.50 29.40
C ALA A 363 20.08 -25.30 28.89
N HIS A 364 19.54 -24.55 27.92
CA HIS A 364 20.30 -23.48 27.25
C HIS A 364 19.97 -22.07 27.75
N ILE A 365 18.77 -21.84 28.30
CA ILE A 365 18.34 -20.51 28.75
C ILE A 365 18.51 -20.40 30.27
N PRO A 366 19.22 -19.37 30.78
CA PRO A 366 19.35 -19.12 32.22
C PRO A 366 17.99 -19.04 32.94
N VAL A 367 17.91 -19.59 34.15
CA VAL A 367 16.65 -19.70 34.91
C VAL A 367 15.96 -18.35 35.11
N ASP A 368 16.71 -17.28 35.35
CA ASP A 368 16.20 -15.91 35.50
C ASP A 368 15.61 -15.33 34.20
N ARG A 369 15.89 -15.96 33.06
CA ARG A 369 15.43 -15.56 31.72
C ARG A 369 14.40 -16.51 31.11
N GLN A 370 14.05 -17.62 31.77
CA GLN A 370 13.06 -18.58 31.28
C GLN A 370 11.60 -18.09 31.40
N GLY A 371 11.32 -17.12 32.28
CA GLY A 371 9.97 -16.62 32.55
C GLY A 371 9.18 -16.20 31.30
N PRO A 372 9.72 -15.27 30.47
CA PRO A 372 9.09 -14.84 29.22
C PRO A 372 8.78 -16.00 28.26
N PHE A 373 9.69 -16.96 28.11
CA PHE A 373 9.50 -18.13 27.24
C PHE A 373 8.36 -19.02 27.70
N ARG A 374 8.32 -19.36 28.99
CA ARG A 374 7.26 -20.20 29.56
C ARG A 374 5.89 -19.55 29.40
N GLN A 375 5.82 -18.23 29.58
CA GLN A 375 4.58 -17.48 29.43
C GLN A 375 4.13 -17.44 27.95
N LEU A 376 5.04 -17.15 27.02
CA LEU A 376 4.72 -17.15 25.59
C LEU A 376 4.32 -18.54 25.09
N TRP A 377 5.09 -19.58 25.46
CA TRP A 377 4.79 -20.98 25.14
C TRP A 377 3.36 -21.36 25.54
N LYS A 378 2.99 -21.09 26.79
CA LYS A 378 1.64 -21.36 27.30
C LYS A 378 0.58 -20.57 26.53
N LYS A 379 0.85 -19.29 26.24
CA LYS A 379 -0.10 -18.41 25.56
C LYS A 379 -0.30 -18.75 24.09
N SER A 380 0.73 -19.25 23.40
CA SER A 380 0.63 -19.64 21.99
C SER A 380 -0.29 -20.85 21.76
N GLN A 381 -0.54 -21.70 22.76
CA GLN A 381 -1.37 -22.90 22.60
C GLN A 381 -2.85 -22.61 22.38
N GLY A 382 -3.43 -21.62 23.08
CA GLY A 382 -4.85 -21.29 22.97
C GLY A 382 -5.29 -20.90 21.55
N PRO A 383 -4.60 -19.95 20.88
CA PRO A 383 -4.89 -19.58 19.50
C PRO A 383 -4.77 -20.75 18.50
N LEU A 384 -3.79 -21.65 18.69
CA LEU A 384 -3.59 -22.80 17.80
C LEU A 384 -4.80 -23.75 17.81
N ALA A 385 -5.36 -24.00 18.98
CA ALA A 385 -6.57 -24.80 19.12
C ALA A 385 -7.78 -24.14 18.41
N ALA A 386 -7.95 -22.82 18.58
CA ALA A 386 -9.05 -22.07 17.96
C ALA A 386 -8.96 -22.06 16.42
N LEU A 387 -7.75 -22.15 15.87
CA LEU A 387 -7.49 -22.21 14.42
C LEU A 387 -7.53 -23.62 13.85
N GLY A 388 -7.78 -24.66 14.66
CA GLY A 388 -7.81 -26.04 14.20
C GLY A 388 -6.45 -26.61 13.80
N ALA A 389 -5.35 -26.06 14.34
CA ALA A 389 -4.02 -26.63 14.13
C ALA A 389 -3.96 -28.06 14.71
N PRO A 390 -3.44 -29.07 14.00
CA PRO A 390 -3.32 -30.42 14.56
C PRO A 390 -2.44 -30.44 15.81
N GLU A 391 -2.87 -31.16 16.85
CA GLU A 391 -2.16 -31.21 18.14
C GLU A 391 -0.68 -31.63 18.00
N ALA A 392 -0.39 -32.49 17.02
CA ALA A 392 0.96 -32.95 16.70
C ALA A 392 1.95 -31.82 16.31
N HIS A 393 1.45 -30.63 15.95
CA HIS A 393 2.26 -29.46 15.63
C HIS A 393 2.35 -28.43 16.76
N TRP A 394 1.53 -28.53 17.82
CA TRP A 394 1.43 -27.48 18.83
C TRP A 394 2.75 -27.20 19.53
N ALA A 395 3.52 -28.24 19.84
CA ALA A 395 4.82 -28.08 20.49
C ALA A 395 5.83 -27.36 19.60
N ARG A 396 5.91 -27.73 18.31
CA ARG A 396 6.76 -27.06 17.31
C ARG A 396 6.37 -25.61 17.11
N LEU A 397 5.07 -25.34 16.95
CA LEU A 397 4.56 -23.98 16.74
C LEU A 397 4.77 -23.09 17.97
N ALA A 398 4.59 -23.63 19.17
CA ALA A 398 4.89 -22.91 20.41
C ALA A 398 6.39 -22.61 20.52
N PHE A 399 7.26 -23.55 20.14
CA PHE A 399 8.71 -23.35 20.09
C PHE A 399 9.12 -22.30 19.06
N LEU A 400 8.63 -22.40 17.83
CA LEU A 400 8.92 -21.44 16.75
C LEU A 400 8.42 -20.03 17.08
N SER A 401 7.33 -19.90 17.84
CA SER A 401 6.82 -18.59 18.33
C SER A 401 7.86 -17.83 19.18
N LEU A 402 8.83 -18.53 19.77
CA LEU A 402 9.90 -17.90 20.56
C LEU A 402 10.89 -17.12 19.69
N PHE A 403 11.00 -17.45 18.41
CA PHE A 403 11.91 -16.80 17.47
C PHE A 403 11.14 -15.83 16.59
N TRP A 404 10.07 -16.34 15.99
CA TRP A 404 9.31 -15.61 14.96
C TRP A 404 8.21 -14.73 15.54
N GLY A 405 7.73 -15.04 16.75
CA GLY A 405 6.84 -14.20 17.51
C GLY A 405 5.48 -14.82 17.81
N TYR A 406 4.72 -14.15 18.68
CA TYR A 406 3.33 -14.56 18.95
C TYR A 406 2.53 -14.51 17.65
N LYS A 407 1.84 -15.60 17.30
CA LYS A 407 1.05 -15.71 16.06
C LYS A 407 1.85 -15.48 14.76
N PHE A 408 3.12 -15.88 14.73
CA PHE A 408 3.97 -15.75 13.53
C PHE A 408 3.36 -16.39 12.26
N TYR A 409 2.55 -17.44 12.41
CA TYR A 409 1.84 -18.12 11.32
C TYR A 409 0.74 -17.28 10.64
N GLU A 410 0.39 -16.13 11.20
CA GLU A 410 -0.51 -15.13 10.61
C GLU A 410 0.05 -13.71 10.76
N ASP A 411 1.39 -13.57 10.85
CA ASP A 411 2.06 -12.27 10.96
C ASP A 411 2.37 -11.68 9.57
N PRO A 412 1.77 -10.54 9.21
CA PRO A 412 2.03 -9.90 7.92
C PRO A 412 3.49 -9.49 7.75
N PHE A 413 4.22 -9.20 8.84
CA PHE A 413 5.65 -8.91 8.80
C PHE A 413 6.51 -10.12 8.44
N LEU A 414 5.93 -11.32 8.39
CA LEU A 414 6.57 -12.56 7.94
C LEU A 414 5.92 -13.11 6.66
N GLY A 415 5.21 -12.25 5.92
CA GLY A 415 4.58 -12.58 4.65
C GLY A 415 3.30 -13.42 4.77
N ARG A 416 2.74 -13.55 5.98
CA ARG A 416 1.56 -14.37 6.25
C ARG A 416 0.38 -13.49 6.67
N SER A 417 -0.66 -13.45 5.85
CA SER A 417 -1.90 -12.72 6.18
C SER A 417 -3.03 -13.63 6.69
N HIS A 418 -2.88 -14.94 6.53
CA HIS A 418 -3.87 -15.95 6.90
C HIS A 418 -3.20 -17.17 7.51
N PRO A 419 -3.87 -17.84 8.48
CA PRO A 419 -3.37 -19.08 9.05
C PRO A 419 -3.43 -20.23 8.02
N PRO A 420 -2.59 -21.27 8.18
CA PRO A 420 -2.64 -22.50 7.38
C PRO A 420 -4.03 -23.16 7.42
N GLN A 421 -4.46 -23.72 6.29
CA GLN A 421 -5.82 -24.29 6.13
C GLN A 421 -5.87 -25.82 6.21
N SER A 422 -4.73 -26.50 6.01
CA SER A 422 -4.62 -27.95 6.07
C SER A 422 -3.48 -28.42 6.98
N ALA A 423 -3.52 -29.69 7.40
CA ALA A 423 -2.44 -30.29 8.17
C ALA A 423 -1.10 -30.30 7.42
N ALA A 424 -1.14 -30.45 6.08
CA ALA A 424 0.05 -30.35 5.23
C ALA A 424 0.65 -28.94 5.29
N ASP A 425 -0.19 -27.90 5.21
CA ASP A 425 0.26 -26.50 5.31
C ASP A 425 0.92 -26.20 6.66
N TRP A 426 0.38 -26.75 7.77
CA TRP A 426 0.99 -26.61 9.09
C TRP A 426 2.38 -27.27 9.18
N ASN A 427 2.55 -28.43 8.55
CA ASN A 427 3.85 -29.10 8.51
C ASN A 427 4.85 -28.32 7.64
N THR A 428 4.43 -27.86 6.46
CA THR A 428 5.23 -27.00 5.58
C THR A 428 5.66 -25.74 6.33
N LEU A 429 4.74 -25.07 7.02
CA LEU A 429 5.03 -23.88 7.81
C LEU A 429 6.07 -24.16 8.91
N CYS A 430 5.93 -25.26 9.66
CA CYS A 430 6.93 -25.63 10.68
C CYS A 430 8.31 -25.83 10.08
N ASN A 431 8.39 -26.51 8.93
CA ASN A 431 9.65 -26.82 8.28
C ASN A 431 10.30 -25.57 7.65
N GLU A 432 9.52 -24.72 6.98
CA GLU A 432 10.01 -23.46 6.41
C GLU A 432 10.60 -22.55 7.48
N PHE A 433 9.88 -22.32 8.58
CA PHE A 433 10.34 -21.43 9.64
C PHE A 433 11.45 -22.03 10.49
N TRP A 434 11.54 -23.36 10.60
CA TRP A 434 12.69 -24.01 11.21
C TRP A 434 13.92 -23.89 10.33
N LYS A 435 13.77 -24.13 9.03
CA LYS A 435 14.87 -23.98 8.05
C LYS A 435 15.36 -22.55 7.97
N ALA A 436 14.45 -21.56 7.87
CA ALA A 436 14.81 -20.15 7.89
C ALA A 436 15.57 -19.78 9.18
N LEU A 437 15.23 -20.40 10.32
CA LEU A 437 15.94 -20.15 11.57
C LEU A 437 17.37 -20.71 11.55
N ILE A 438 17.60 -21.84 10.85
CA ILE A 438 18.93 -22.45 10.69
C ILE A 438 19.79 -21.69 9.69
N ASP A 439 19.19 -21.28 8.56
CA ASP A 439 19.91 -20.66 7.44
C ASP A 439 20.38 -19.23 7.78
N GLY A 440 19.79 -18.60 8.79
CA GLY A 440 20.04 -17.21 9.20
C GLY A 440 19.25 -16.22 8.37
#